data_AF-A0A966D5A6-F1
#
_entry.id   AF-A0A966D5A6-F1
#
_cell.length_a   1.000
_cell.length_b   1.000
_cell.length_c   1.000
_cell.angle_alpha   90.00
_cell.angle_beta   90.00
_cell.angle_gamma   90.00
#
_symmetry.space_group_name_H-M   'P 1'
#
loop_
_entity.id
_entity.type
_entity.pdbx_description
1 polymer ?
#
loop_
_entity_poly.entity_id
_entity_poly.type
_entity_poly.pdbx_seq_one_letter_code
_entity_poly.pdbx_strand_id
1 'polypeptide(L)'
;MRKKLLLHLAILLFLSVALCLGAQNNYLLFHSIVEFSSIVVFLFIGFLGFFASRMTPEPFLIALSCIYLCTAFLSTVHTLSYHGMGILPWWTANHSTQLWVLMRYVHGSGLLAAALFSSLQWFRQRFCITCIFVSLAGTAAIAFGFFPDCFIPGRGLTVFKIFSEYAAMAMISAAILVTLRNRCEDAKENGYALQWALACSVASGFAFTIYDDVYGVWNMVGHILYGYSAYILLTGVLFGSSRKLMDLHYAELNEKIREMNRNLEHRVKERTAELEEANRAKSVFLATISHEVRTPLNGILGMAEYLK
;
A
#
# COMPACT_ATOMS: atom_id res chain seq x y z
N MET A 1 15.15 13.45 3.74
CA MET A 1 14.58 12.92 2.47
C MET A 1 15.64 12.62 1.40
N ARG A 2 16.49 13.58 0.98
CA ARG A 2 17.47 13.35 -0.11
C ARG A 2 18.42 12.16 0.08
N LYS A 3 18.99 11.95 1.28
CA LYS A 3 19.89 10.80 1.57
C LYS A 3 19.20 9.44 1.41
N LYS A 4 17.93 9.31 1.83
CA LYS A 4 17.16 8.06 1.67
C LYS A 4 16.82 7.80 0.20
N LEU A 5 16.48 8.83 -0.57
CA LEU A 5 16.23 8.69 -2.01
C LEU A 5 17.48 8.26 -2.77
N LEU A 6 18.64 8.87 -2.47
CA LEU A 6 19.92 8.49 -3.06
C LEU A 6 20.29 7.03 -2.75
N LEU A 7 20.03 6.56 -1.52
CA LEU A 7 20.26 5.17 -1.16
C LEU A 7 19.38 4.21 -1.98
N HIS A 8 18.09 4.50 -2.12
CA HIS A 8 17.19 3.66 -2.94
C HIS A 8 17.61 3.64 -4.40
N LEU A 9 17.98 4.78 -4.98
CA LEU A 9 18.48 4.86 -6.36
C LEU A 9 19.79 4.08 -6.54
N ALA A 10 20.70 4.15 -5.56
CA ALA A 10 21.95 3.38 -5.58
C ALA A 10 21.69 1.87 -5.51
N ILE A 11 20.75 1.43 -4.66
CA ILE A 11 20.35 0.02 -4.55
C ILE A 11 19.73 -0.46 -5.87
N LEU A 12 18.80 0.30 -6.45
CA LEU A 12 18.16 -0.05 -7.72
C LEU A 12 19.17 -0.11 -8.87
N LEU A 13 20.10 0.84 -8.93
CA LEU A 13 21.17 0.84 -9.92
C LEU A 13 22.08 -0.39 -9.76
N PHE A 14 22.51 -0.69 -8.53
CA PHE A 14 23.32 -1.86 -8.24
C PHE A 14 22.62 -3.16 -8.64
N LEU A 15 21.35 -3.32 -8.26
CA LEU A 15 20.53 -4.48 -8.62
C LEU A 15 20.37 -4.60 -10.13
N SER A 16 20.13 -3.51 -10.85
CA SER A 16 20.02 -3.52 -12.31
C SER A 16 21.33 -3.91 -12.99
N VAL A 17 22.47 -3.40 -12.53
CA VAL A 17 23.78 -3.81 -13.06
C VAL A 17 24.01 -5.30 -12.81
N ALA A 18 23.73 -5.79 -11.61
CA ALA A 18 23.85 -7.21 -11.28
C ALA A 18 22.93 -8.09 -12.14
N LEU A 19 21.68 -7.67 -12.36
CA LEU A 19 20.72 -8.37 -13.21
C LEU A 19 21.15 -8.38 -14.69
N CYS A 20 21.65 -7.26 -15.22
CA CYS A 20 22.18 -7.19 -16.57
C CYS A 20 23.39 -8.12 -16.78
N LEU A 21 24.31 -8.18 -15.81
CA LEU A 21 25.45 -9.10 -15.84
C LEU A 21 24.98 -10.57 -15.73
N GLY A 22 23.96 -10.83 -14.91
CA GLY A 22 23.33 -12.15 -14.81
C GLY A 22 22.67 -12.59 -16.12
N ALA A 23 21.99 -11.67 -16.81
CA ALA A 23 21.28 -11.93 -18.06
C ALA A 23 22.23 -12.37 -19.19
N GLN A 24 23.46 -11.87 -19.22
CA GLN A 24 24.49 -12.28 -20.20
C GLN A 24 24.90 -13.74 -20.04
N ASN A 25 24.87 -14.27 -18.81
CA ASN A 25 25.22 -15.66 -18.53
C ASN A 25 24.02 -16.60 -18.67
N ASN A 26 22.87 -16.18 -18.15
CA ASN A 26 21.64 -16.96 -18.19
C ASN A 26 20.43 -16.02 -18.20
N TYR A 27 19.91 -15.76 -19.40
CA TYR A 27 18.75 -14.88 -19.56
C TYR A 27 17.50 -15.43 -18.87
N LEU A 28 17.29 -16.75 -18.92
CA LEU A 28 16.13 -17.38 -18.28
C LEU A 28 16.13 -17.16 -16.77
N LEU A 29 17.32 -17.21 -16.14
CA LEU A 29 17.47 -16.88 -14.72
C LEU A 29 17.14 -15.41 -14.44
N PHE A 30 17.65 -14.48 -15.27
CA PHE A 30 17.31 -13.06 -15.18
C PHE A 30 15.80 -12.83 -15.25
N HIS A 31 15.16 -13.34 -16.31
CA HIS A 31 13.72 -13.20 -16.53
C HIS A 31 12.93 -13.77 -15.34
N SER A 32 13.30 -14.97 -14.89
CA SER A 32 12.65 -15.63 -13.75
C SER A 32 12.77 -14.80 -12.47
N ILE A 33 13.96 -14.26 -12.13
CA ILE A 33 14.14 -13.45 -10.92
C ILE A 33 13.25 -12.21 -10.95
N VAL A 34 13.19 -11.52 -12.09
CA VAL A 34 12.40 -10.29 -12.23
C VAL A 34 10.90 -10.58 -12.18
N GLU A 35 10.43 -11.62 -12.88
CA GLU A 35 9.01 -12.00 -12.84
C GLU A 35 8.61 -12.53 -11.47
N PHE A 36 9.36 -13.46 -10.86
CA PHE A 36 9.03 -13.99 -9.54
C PHE A 36 9.03 -12.91 -8.46
N SER A 37 9.99 -11.99 -8.47
CA SER A 37 9.98 -10.87 -7.52
C SER A 37 8.75 -9.97 -7.70
N SER A 38 8.33 -9.73 -8.95
CA SER A 38 7.12 -8.97 -9.26
C SER A 38 5.85 -9.72 -8.83
N ILE A 39 5.76 -11.03 -9.06
CA ILE A 39 4.65 -11.90 -8.62
C ILE A 39 4.48 -11.82 -7.10
N VAL A 40 5.58 -11.94 -6.34
CA VAL A 40 5.53 -11.85 -4.87
C VAL A 40 4.96 -10.50 -4.43
N VAL A 41 5.36 -9.42 -5.08
CA VAL A 41 4.83 -8.08 -4.81
C VAL A 41 3.34 -7.98 -5.12
N PHE A 42 2.89 -8.47 -6.28
CA PHE A 42 1.48 -8.42 -6.66
C PHE A 42 0.60 -9.26 -5.74
N LEU A 43 1.05 -10.45 -5.33
CA LEU A 43 0.37 -11.26 -4.32
C LEU A 43 0.29 -10.52 -2.99
N PHE A 44 1.41 -9.93 -2.54
CA PHE A 44 1.45 -9.17 -1.30
C PHE A 44 0.44 -8.02 -1.29
N ILE A 45 0.40 -7.22 -2.35
CA ILE A 45 -0.55 -6.11 -2.49
C ILE A 45 -1.99 -6.63 -2.58
N GLY A 46 -2.19 -7.70 -3.35
CA GLY A 46 -3.46 -8.40 -3.48
C GLY A 46 -4.04 -8.79 -2.14
N PHE A 47 -3.29 -9.56 -1.35
CA PHE A 47 -3.70 -10.01 -0.03
C PHE A 47 -3.79 -8.87 0.98
N LEU A 48 -2.80 -7.98 1.03
CA LEU A 48 -2.79 -6.87 1.98
C LEU A 48 -4.02 -5.98 1.80
N GLY A 49 -4.37 -5.62 0.57
CA GLY A 49 -5.58 -4.83 0.33
C GLY A 49 -6.87 -5.60 0.64
N PHE A 50 -6.91 -6.92 0.45
CA PHE A 50 -8.05 -7.75 0.85
C PHE A 50 -8.21 -7.79 2.37
N PHE A 51 -7.12 -7.99 3.12
CA PHE A 51 -7.14 -7.94 4.59
C PHE A 51 -7.49 -6.54 5.12
N ALA A 52 -6.85 -5.50 4.57
CA ALA A 52 -7.13 -4.11 4.93
C ALA A 52 -8.59 -3.73 4.65
N SER A 53 -9.20 -4.28 3.59
CA SER A 53 -10.60 -4.02 3.25
C SER A 53 -11.59 -4.57 4.27
N ARG A 54 -11.21 -5.55 5.09
CA ARG A 54 -12.03 -6.02 6.22
C ARG A 54 -12.10 -4.99 7.34
N MET A 55 -11.07 -4.16 7.48
CA MET A 55 -11.00 -3.10 8.49
C MET A 55 -11.62 -1.80 7.99
N THR A 56 -11.27 -1.41 6.75
CA THR A 56 -11.81 -0.23 6.09
C THR A 56 -12.30 -0.60 4.68
N PRO A 57 -13.61 -0.84 4.47
CA PRO A 57 -14.14 -1.31 3.20
C PRO A 57 -14.13 -0.20 2.16
N GLU A 58 -12.96 0.06 1.58
CA GLU A 58 -12.74 1.03 0.52
C GLU A 58 -12.84 0.30 -0.83
N PRO A 59 -13.85 0.60 -1.68
CA PRO A 59 -14.12 -0.18 -2.88
C PRO A 59 -12.96 -0.20 -3.90
N PHE A 60 -12.19 0.89 -4.00
CA PHE A 60 -11.07 0.96 -4.92
C PHE A 60 -9.92 0.04 -4.49
N LEU A 61 -9.62 -0.04 -3.20
CA LEU A 61 -8.62 -0.96 -2.64
C LEU A 61 -8.99 -2.43 -2.90
N ILE A 62 -10.28 -2.79 -2.78
CA ILE A 62 -10.74 -4.15 -3.08
C ILE A 62 -10.59 -4.46 -4.57
N ALA A 63 -10.94 -3.51 -5.43
CA ALA A 63 -10.74 -3.66 -6.87
C ALA A 63 -9.24 -3.81 -7.21
N LEU A 64 -8.39 -2.97 -6.62
CA LEU A 64 -6.93 -3.02 -6.77
C LEU A 64 -6.37 -4.38 -6.36
N SER A 65 -6.82 -4.90 -5.22
CA SER A 65 -6.45 -6.24 -4.75
C SER A 65 -6.80 -7.33 -5.75
N CYS A 66 -8.03 -7.30 -6.29
CA CYS A 66 -8.45 -8.31 -7.26
C CYS A 66 -7.64 -8.23 -8.56
N ILE A 67 -7.39 -7.01 -9.05
CA ILE A 67 -6.56 -6.78 -10.23
C ILE A 67 -5.17 -7.41 -10.03
N TYR A 68 -4.47 -7.08 -8.93
CA TYR A 68 -3.12 -7.60 -8.70
C TYR A 68 -3.07 -9.09 -8.40
N LEU A 69 -4.10 -9.69 -7.79
CA LEU A 69 -4.19 -11.15 -7.67
C LEU A 69 -4.34 -11.82 -9.04
N CYS A 70 -5.17 -11.26 -9.93
CA CYS A 70 -5.32 -11.77 -11.30
C CYS A 70 -4.03 -11.57 -12.11
N THR A 71 -3.38 -10.41 -11.98
CA THR A 71 -2.08 -10.13 -12.60
C THR A 71 -1.00 -11.09 -12.10
N ALA A 72 -0.95 -11.38 -10.79
CA ALA A 72 -0.02 -12.35 -10.23
C ALA A 72 -0.25 -13.76 -10.79
N PHE A 73 -1.51 -14.20 -10.91
CA PHE A 73 -1.85 -15.47 -11.53
C PHE A 73 -1.36 -15.53 -12.98
N LEU A 74 -1.69 -14.52 -13.80
CA LEU A 74 -1.29 -14.46 -15.20
C LEU A 74 0.23 -14.38 -15.38
N SER A 75 0.92 -13.57 -14.55
CA SER A 75 2.40 -13.49 -14.54
C SER A 75 3.03 -14.82 -14.13
N THR A 76 2.40 -15.58 -13.22
CA THR A 76 2.87 -16.93 -12.88
C THR A 76 2.79 -17.87 -14.08
N VAL A 77 1.64 -17.93 -14.76
CA VAL A 77 1.50 -18.78 -15.95
C VAL A 77 2.45 -18.30 -17.06
N HIS A 78 2.60 -16.98 -17.25
CA HIS A 78 3.51 -16.38 -18.21
C HIS A 78 4.95 -16.84 -17.97
N THR A 79 5.43 -16.69 -16.74
CA THR A 79 6.78 -17.10 -16.32
C THR A 79 7.00 -18.58 -16.62
N LEU A 80 6.09 -19.46 -16.17
CA LEU A 80 6.21 -20.90 -16.37
C LEU A 80 6.14 -21.31 -17.85
N SER A 81 5.49 -20.49 -18.69
CA SER A 81 5.40 -20.69 -20.14
C SER A 81 6.53 -20.06 -20.94
N TYR A 82 7.46 -19.36 -20.28
CA TYR A 82 8.51 -18.63 -20.97
C TYR A 82 9.41 -19.59 -21.75
N HIS A 83 9.87 -19.14 -22.92
CA HIS A 83 10.65 -19.98 -23.81
C HIS A 83 11.93 -20.46 -23.11
N GLY A 84 12.23 -21.76 -23.23
CA GLY A 84 13.37 -22.39 -22.56
C GLY A 84 13.13 -22.87 -21.13
N MET A 85 11.98 -22.56 -20.50
CA MET A 85 11.73 -22.96 -19.11
C MET A 85 11.42 -24.46 -18.93
N GLY A 86 10.91 -25.13 -19.97
CA GLY A 86 10.71 -26.59 -19.99
C GLY A 86 9.55 -27.13 -19.14
N ILE A 87 8.79 -26.26 -18.45
CA ILE A 87 7.67 -26.66 -17.59
C ILE A 87 6.40 -26.95 -18.41
N LEU A 88 6.16 -26.16 -19.46
CA LEU A 88 5.05 -26.36 -20.41
C LEU A 88 5.63 -26.67 -21.80
N PRO A 89 5.93 -27.94 -22.12
CA PRO A 89 6.73 -28.32 -23.30
C PRO A 89 6.10 -27.93 -24.64
N TRP A 90 4.77 -27.88 -24.68
CA TRP A 90 3.99 -27.56 -25.88
C TRP A 90 3.82 -26.05 -26.10
N TRP A 91 4.25 -25.24 -25.14
CA TRP A 91 4.07 -23.79 -25.19
C TRP A 91 5.35 -23.13 -25.72
N THR A 92 5.14 -22.14 -26.58
CA THR A 92 6.21 -21.41 -27.29
C THR A 92 6.32 -19.97 -26.79
N ALA A 93 7.35 -19.25 -27.25
CA ALA A 93 7.50 -17.81 -27.02
C ALA A 93 6.24 -16.98 -27.38
N ASN A 94 5.42 -17.46 -28.32
CA ASN A 94 4.14 -16.84 -28.65
C ASN A 94 3.17 -16.88 -27.47
N HIS A 95 3.02 -18.04 -26.82
CA HIS A 95 2.08 -18.23 -25.72
C HIS A 95 2.44 -17.36 -24.51
N SER A 96 3.72 -17.28 -24.16
CA SER A 96 4.17 -16.36 -23.10
C SER A 96 3.88 -14.91 -23.47
N THR A 97 4.13 -14.51 -24.72
CA THR A 97 3.82 -13.14 -25.19
C THR A 97 2.30 -12.86 -25.23
N GLN A 98 1.46 -13.85 -25.52
CA GLN A 98 0.00 -13.73 -25.47
C GLN A 98 -0.50 -13.54 -24.04
N LEU A 99 0.02 -14.33 -23.08
CA LEU A 99 -0.28 -14.16 -21.66
C LEU A 99 0.15 -12.79 -21.14
N TRP A 100 1.28 -12.28 -21.61
CA TRP A 100 1.73 -10.93 -21.30
C TRP A 100 0.70 -9.89 -21.76
N VAL A 101 0.24 -9.96 -23.01
CA VAL A 101 -0.80 -9.05 -23.52
C VAL A 101 -2.09 -9.16 -22.70
N LEU A 102 -2.56 -10.38 -22.42
CA LEU A 102 -3.74 -10.61 -21.59
C LEU A 102 -3.60 -9.96 -20.19
N MET A 103 -2.45 -10.16 -19.55
CA MET A 103 -2.12 -9.55 -18.25
C MET A 103 -2.18 -8.02 -18.32
N ARG A 104 -1.63 -7.41 -19.38
CA ARG A 104 -1.65 -5.96 -19.60
C ARG A 104 -3.06 -5.43 -19.78
N TYR A 105 -3.94 -6.16 -20.48
CA TYR A 105 -5.35 -5.81 -20.57
C TYR A 105 -6.06 -5.90 -19.23
N VAL A 106 -5.95 -7.02 -18.51
CA VAL A 106 -6.57 -7.19 -17.18
C VAL A 106 -6.12 -6.09 -16.22
N HIS A 107 -4.83 -5.75 -16.22
CA HIS A 107 -4.28 -4.68 -15.41
C HIS A 107 -4.79 -3.29 -15.85
N GLY A 108 -4.64 -2.95 -17.13
CA GLY A 108 -5.00 -1.63 -17.65
C GLY A 108 -6.50 -1.34 -17.64
N SER A 109 -7.32 -2.26 -18.16
CA SER A 109 -8.78 -2.10 -18.17
C SER A 109 -9.35 -2.21 -16.76
N GLY A 110 -8.79 -3.09 -15.92
CA GLY A 110 -9.16 -3.24 -14.52
C GLY A 110 -8.93 -1.96 -13.73
N LEU A 111 -7.74 -1.36 -13.85
CA LEU A 111 -7.42 -0.09 -13.19
C LEU A 111 -8.31 1.06 -13.66
N LEU A 112 -8.55 1.17 -14.96
CA LEU A 112 -9.41 2.21 -15.51
C LEU A 112 -10.86 2.05 -15.02
N ALA A 113 -11.39 0.83 -15.05
CA ALA A 113 -12.72 0.54 -14.53
C ALA A 113 -12.81 0.81 -13.02
N ALA A 114 -11.80 0.42 -12.23
CA ALA A 114 -11.73 0.72 -10.80
C ALA A 114 -11.69 2.23 -10.53
N ALA A 115 -10.92 2.99 -11.33
CA ALA A 115 -10.82 4.44 -11.20
C ALA A 115 -12.14 5.17 -11.53
N LEU A 116 -12.92 4.65 -12.47
CA LEU A 116 -14.19 5.25 -12.92
C LEU A 116 -15.39 4.84 -12.08
N PHE A 117 -15.46 3.58 -11.63
CA PHE A 117 -16.70 2.97 -11.14
C PHE A 117 -16.62 2.46 -9.69
N SER A 118 -15.49 2.59 -9.00
CA SER A 118 -15.35 2.10 -7.61
C SER A 118 -16.35 2.72 -6.62
N SER A 119 -16.92 3.89 -6.92
CA SER A 119 -17.98 4.50 -6.10
C SER A 119 -19.33 3.77 -6.17
N LEU A 120 -19.54 2.86 -7.14
CA LEU A 120 -20.80 2.17 -7.33
C LEU A 120 -20.91 0.91 -6.46
N GLN A 121 -21.98 0.79 -5.67
CA GLN A 121 -22.14 -0.30 -4.71
C GLN A 121 -22.16 -1.71 -5.33
N TRP A 122 -22.74 -1.87 -6.53
CA TRP A 122 -22.83 -3.15 -7.24
C TRP A 122 -21.52 -3.56 -7.92
N PHE A 123 -20.59 -2.60 -8.10
CA PHE A 123 -19.37 -2.79 -8.86
C PHE A 123 -18.47 -3.84 -8.19
N ARG A 124 -18.35 -3.82 -6.86
CA ARG A 124 -17.37 -4.62 -6.11
C ARG A 124 -17.39 -6.11 -6.44
N GLN A 125 -18.54 -6.78 -6.23
CA GLN A 125 -18.60 -8.25 -6.41
C GLN A 125 -18.53 -8.65 -7.89
N ARG A 126 -19.26 -7.91 -8.74
CA ARG A 126 -19.29 -8.19 -10.17
C ARG A 126 -17.91 -7.98 -10.80
N PHE A 127 -17.22 -6.91 -10.42
CA PHE A 127 -15.86 -6.61 -10.89
C PHE A 127 -14.88 -7.74 -10.59
N CYS A 128 -14.83 -8.21 -9.34
CA CYS A 128 -13.91 -9.30 -8.98
C CYS A 128 -14.20 -10.58 -9.77
N ILE A 129 -15.48 -10.95 -9.90
CA ILE A 129 -15.89 -12.12 -10.69
C ILE A 129 -15.49 -11.93 -12.16
N THR A 130 -15.71 -10.75 -12.73
CA THR A 130 -15.33 -10.43 -14.11
C THR A 130 -13.81 -10.51 -14.31
N CYS A 131 -13.00 -9.96 -13.41
CA CYS A 131 -11.53 -10.05 -13.52
C CYS A 131 -11.03 -11.50 -13.49
N ILE A 132 -11.57 -12.32 -12.58
CA ILE A 132 -11.23 -13.75 -12.48
C ILE A 132 -11.67 -14.47 -13.75
N PHE A 133 -12.91 -14.26 -14.19
CA PHE A 133 -13.45 -14.88 -15.39
C PHE A 133 -12.63 -14.53 -16.63
N VAL A 134 -12.34 -13.24 -16.85
CA VAL A 134 -11.53 -12.77 -18.00
C VAL A 134 -10.13 -13.38 -17.97
N SER A 135 -9.50 -13.46 -16.80
CA SER A 135 -8.16 -14.05 -16.66
C SER A 135 -8.17 -15.54 -16.99
N LEU A 136 -9.13 -16.30 -16.47
CA LEU A 136 -9.25 -17.74 -16.73
C LEU A 136 -9.66 -18.04 -18.17
N ALA A 137 -10.68 -17.34 -18.68
CA ALA A 137 -11.17 -17.50 -20.04
C ALA A 137 -10.12 -17.08 -21.08
N GLY A 138 -9.37 -16.01 -20.81
CA GLY A 138 -8.27 -15.58 -21.66
C GLY A 138 -7.13 -16.59 -21.71
N THR A 139 -6.71 -17.13 -20.56
CA THR A 139 -5.70 -18.20 -20.50
C THR A 139 -6.18 -19.46 -21.22
N ALA A 140 -7.45 -19.83 -21.09
CA ALA A 140 -8.04 -20.95 -21.82
C ALA A 140 -8.04 -20.67 -23.34
N ALA A 141 -8.45 -19.47 -23.77
CA ALA A 141 -8.45 -19.08 -25.18
C ALA A 141 -7.04 -19.15 -25.80
N ILE A 142 -6.00 -18.79 -25.04
CA ILE A 142 -4.60 -18.97 -25.45
C ILE A 142 -4.27 -20.45 -25.59
N ALA A 143 -4.60 -21.26 -24.58
CA ALA A 143 -4.32 -22.70 -24.60
C ALA A 143 -4.98 -23.45 -25.77
N PHE A 144 -6.17 -23.00 -26.20
CA PHE A 144 -6.90 -23.58 -27.34
C PHE A 144 -6.58 -22.92 -28.69
N GLY A 145 -5.68 -21.94 -28.74
CA GLY A 145 -5.27 -21.28 -29.99
C GLY A 145 -6.30 -20.30 -30.56
N PHE A 146 -7.26 -19.84 -29.76
CA PHE A 146 -8.22 -18.78 -30.18
C PHE A 146 -7.65 -17.37 -30.05
N PHE A 147 -6.50 -17.21 -29.38
CA PHE A 147 -5.87 -15.91 -29.18
C PHE A 147 -4.96 -15.55 -30.36
N PRO A 148 -4.97 -14.30 -30.87
CA PRO A 148 -4.14 -13.92 -32.01
C PRO A 148 -2.64 -14.04 -31.74
N ASP A 149 -1.85 -14.33 -32.77
CA ASP A 149 -0.40 -14.44 -32.63
C ASP A 149 0.22 -13.11 -32.19
N CYS A 150 1.08 -13.17 -31.18
CA CYS A 150 1.79 -12.03 -30.63
C CYS A 150 3.29 -12.03 -31.00
N PHE A 151 3.85 -13.20 -31.30
CA PHE A 151 5.26 -13.35 -31.65
C PHE A 151 5.44 -14.50 -32.64
N ILE A 152 6.21 -14.25 -33.70
CA ILE A 152 6.56 -15.26 -34.71
C ILE A 152 8.08 -15.42 -34.70
N PRO A 153 8.62 -16.63 -34.40
CA PRO A 153 10.06 -16.88 -34.41
C PRO A 153 10.73 -16.44 -35.72
N GLY A 154 11.85 -15.72 -35.62
CA GLY A 154 12.59 -15.19 -36.78
C GLY A 154 11.98 -13.92 -37.42
N ARG A 155 10.71 -13.59 -37.14
CA ARG A 155 10.07 -12.34 -37.59
C ARG A 155 9.94 -11.30 -36.47
N GLY A 156 9.85 -11.75 -35.21
CA GLY A 156 9.66 -10.90 -34.04
C GLY A 156 8.19 -10.67 -33.72
N LEU A 157 7.90 -9.48 -33.16
CA LEU A 157 6.57 -9.08 -32.69
C LEU A 157 5.56 -8.90 -33.84
N THR A 158 4.30 -9.30 -33.61
CA THR A 158 3.21 -9.04 -34.55
C THR A 158 2.63 -7.63 -34.38
N VAL A 159 1.95 -7.14 -35.42
CA VAL A 159 1.23 -5.86 -35.37
C VAL A 159 0.16 -5.86 -34.28
N PHE A 160 -0.55 -6.99 -34.11
CA PHE A 160 -1.55 -7.16 -33.05
C PHE A 160 -0.96 -6.94 -31.66
N LYS A 161 0.22 -7.51 -31.40
CA LYS A 161 0.93 -7.35 -30.13
C LYS A 161 1.30 -5.90 -29.89
N ILE A 162 1.92 -5.24 -30.87
CA ILE A 162 2.38 -3.85 -30.75
C ILE A 162 1.19 -2.93 -30.47
N PHE A 163 0.10 -3.05 -31.24
CA PHE A 163 -1.11 -2.25 -31.03
C PHE A 163 -1.72 -2.50 -29.65
N SER A 164 -1.76 -3.75 -29.21
CA SER A 164 -2.30 -4.12 -27.90
C SER A 164 -1.51 -3.51 -26.74
N GLU A 165 -0.18 -3.42 -26.86
CA GLU A 165 0.65 -2.73 -25.86
C GLU A 165 0.33 -1.23 -25.78
N TYR A 166 0.17 -0.55 -26.93
CA TYR A 166 -0.25 0.86 -26.93
C TYR A 166 -1.65 1.06 -26.36
N ALA A 167 -2.58 0.15 -26.65
CA ALA A 167 -3.91 0.19 -26.05
C ALA A 167 -3.84 0.02 -24.52
N ALA A 168 -3.04 -0.92 -24.02
CA ALA A 168 -2.83 -1.11 -22.59
C ALA A 168 -2.19 0.12 -21.92
N MET A 169 -1.16 0.69 -22.54
CA MET A 169 -0.52 1.93 -22.07
C MET A 169 -1.50 3.10 -22.02
N ALA A 170 -2.39 3.24 -23.00
CA ALA A 170 -3.42 4.27 -23.02
C ALA A 170 -4.43 4.08 -21.87
N MET A 171 -4.88 2.85 -21.61
CA MET A 171 -5.78 2.55 -20.49
C MET A 171 -5.15 2.86 -19.13
N ILE A 172 -3.88 2.45 -18.92
CA ILE A 172 -3.15 2.74 -17.69
C ILE A 172 -2.95 4.25 -17.54
N SER A 173 -2.59 4.96 -18.61
CA SER A 173 -2.44 6.43 -18.58
C SER A 173 -3.75 7.13 -18.25
N ALA A 174 -4.87 6.69 -18.83
CA ALA A 174 -6.20 7.19 -18.48
C ALA A 174 -6.53 6.93 -17.01
N ALA A 175 -6.20 5.75 -16.47
CA ALA A 175 -6.41 5.43 -15.06
C ALA A 175 -5.57 6.35 -14.14
N ILE A 176 -4.33 6.69 -14.51
CA ILE A 176 -3.51 7.68 -13.80
C ILE A 176 -4.23 9.04 -13.77
N LEU A 177 -4.71 9.53 -14.92
CA LEU A 177 -5.38 10.83 -15.01
C LEU A 177 -6.67 10.87 -14.17
N VAL A 178 -7.49 9.82 -14.24
CA VAL A 178 -8.75 9.73 -13.48
C VAL A 178 -8.46 9.66 -11.98
N THR A 179 -7.47 8.86 -11.55
CA THR A 179 -7.13 8.76 -10.12
C THR A 179 -6.54 10.07 -9.58
N LEU A 180 -5.72 10.78 -10.37
CA LEU A 180 -5.23 12.11 -10.00
C LEU A 180 -6.36 13.14 -9.86
N ARG A 181 -7.37 13.07 -10.73
CA ARG A 181 -8.52 13.98 -10.67
C ARG A 181 -9.46 13.67 -9.50
N ASN A 182 -9.82 12.39 -9.33
CA ASN A 182 -10.88 11.98 -8.41
C ASN A 182 -10.37 11.68 -6.99
N ARG A 183 -9.08 11.36 -6.84
CA ARG A 183 -8.45 10.95 -5.57
C ARG A 183 -7.18 11.74 -5.31
N CYS A 184 -7.20 13.04 -5.62
CA CYS A 184 -6.06 13.93 -5.49
C CYS A 184 -5.54 14.00 -4.04
N GLU A 185 -6.44 14.00 -3.05
CA GLU A 185 -6.08 14.04 -1.63
C GLU A 185 -5.39 12.73 -1.19
N ASP A 186 -6.02 11.57 -1.45
CA ASP A 186 -5.41 10.25 -1.21
C ASP A 186 -4.04 10.12 -1.89
N ALA A 187 -3.91 10.63 -3.11
CA ALA A 187 -2.68 10.58 -3.88
C ALA A 187 -1.58 11.46 -3.26
N LYS A 188 -1.92 12.66 -2.78
CA LYS A 188 -0.99 13.53 -2.04
C LYS A 188 -0.51 12.88 -0.75
N GLU A 189 -1.43 12.28 0.00
CA GLU A 189 -1.14 11.62 1.27
C GLU A 189 -0.17 10.45 1.09
N ASN A 190 -0.36 9.66 0.03
CA ASN A 190 0.48 8.52 -0.34
C ASN A 190 1.66 8.90 -1.25
N GLY A 191 1.96 10.20 -1.42
CA GLY A 191 3.11 10.68 -2.19
C GLY A 191 3.12 10.28 -3.67
N TYR A 192 1.94 10.07 -4.27
CA TYR A 192 1.73 9.66 -5.66
C TYR A 192 2.40 8.32 -6.05
N ALA A 193 2.66 7.44 -5.08
CA ALA A 193 3.42 6.23 -5.33
C ALA A 193 2.74 5.29 -6.36
N LEU A 194 1.40 5.16 -6.31
CA LEU A 194 0.65 4.40 -7.31
C LEU A 194 0.86 4.99 -8.72
N GLN A 195 0.75 6.31 -8.87
CA GLN A 195 0.91 6.97 -10.16
C GLN A 195 2.33 6.83 -10.71
N TRP A 196 3.35 6.92 -9.85
CA TRP A 196 4.74 6.68 -10.27
C TRP A 196 4.99 5.23 -10.67
N ALA A 197 4.43 4.26 -9.96
CA ALA A 197 4.50 2.85 -10.35
C ALA A 197 3.85 2.64 -11.72
N LEU A 198 2.62 3.13 -11.92
CA LEU A 198 1.90 3.00 -13.18
C LEU A 198 2.61 3.72 -14.33
N ALA A 199 3.19 4.90 -14.10
CA ALA A 199 4.00 5.59 -15.11
C ALA A 199 5.24 4.78 -15.51
N CYS A 200 5.91 4.13 -14.54
CA CYS A 200 7.01 3.22 -14.81
C CYS A 200 6.56 1.97 -15.60
N SER A 201 5.36 1.46 -15.32
CA SER A 201 4.73 0.36 -16.08
C SER A 201 4.32 0.76 -17.52
N VAL A 202 4.02 2.04 -17.76
CA VAL A 202 3.84 2.57 -19.11
C VAL A 202 5.20 2.69 -19.81
N ALA A 203 6.22 3.18 -19.10
CA ALA A 203 7.58 3.28 -19.64
C ALA A 203 8.14 1.92 -20.08
N SER A 204 7.92 0.85 -19.30
CA SER A 204 8.32 -0.51 -19.69
C SER A 204 7.60 -0.99 -20.96
N GLY A 205 6.34 -0.59 -21.16
CA GLY A 205 5.55 -0.92 -22.35
C GLY A 205 6.23 -0.52 -23.66
N PHE A 206 6.89 0.64 -23.70
CA PHE A 206 7.64 1.07 -24.90
C PHE A 206 8.79 0.11 -25.23
N ALA A 207 9.57 -0.32 -24.24
CA ALA A 207 10.64 -1.30 -24.45
C ALA A 207 10.06 -2.64 -24.94
N PHE A 208 8.89 -3.04 -24.41
CA PHE A 208 8.20 -4.20 -24.90
C PHE A 208 7.74 -4.03 -26.36
N THR A 209 7.38 -2.84 -26.85
CA THR A 209 6.95 -2.68 -28.25
C THR A 209 8.05 -2.84 -29.31
N ILE A 210 9.33 -2.75 -28.93
CA ILE A 210 10.44 -2.64 -29.89
C ILE A 210 11.44 -3.80 -29.84
N TYR A 211 11.22 -4.82 -28.99
CA TYR A 211 12.11 -6.00 -28.99
C TYR A 211 11.84 -6.90 -30.19
N ASP A 212 12.92 -7.42 -30.76
CA ASP A 212 12.96 -8.36 -31.87
C ASP A 212 13.06 -9.82 -31.39
N ASP A 213 13.82 -10.04 -30.32
CA ASP A 213 14.04 -11.34 -29.70
C ASP A 213 13.61 -11.34 -28.21
N VAL A 214 13.07 -12.47 -27.73
CA VAL A 214 12.64 -12.62 -26.34
C VAL A 214 13.82 -12.54 -25.36
N TYR A 215 15.02 -12.92 -25.78
CA TYR A 215 16.28 -12.79 -25.03
C TYR A 215 17.02 -11.47 -25.34
N GLY A 216 16.37 -10.53 -26.03
CA GLY A 216 16.97 -9.28 -26.50
C GLY A 216 17.11 -8.19 -25.43
N VAL A 217 17.95 -7.20 -25.70
CA VAL A 217 18.24 -6.08 -24.78
C VAL A 217 16.99 -5.27 -24.45
N TRP A 218 16.11 -5.01 -25.41
CA TRP A 218 14.87 -4.27 -25.18
C TRP A 218 13.88 -5.05 -24.30
N ASN A 219 13.85 -6.38 -24.42
CA ASN A 219 13.05 -7.23 -23.52
C ASN A 219 13.60 -7.13 -22.09
N MET A 220 14.93 -7.18 -21.92
CA MET A 220 15.60 -7.00 -20.63
C MET A 220 15.28 -5.63 -20.00
N VAL A 221 15.39 -4.54 -20.76
CA VAL A 221 15.06 -3.18 -20.29
C VAL A 221 13.59 -3.10 -19.86
N GLY A 222 12.68 -3.70 -20.64
CA GLY A 222 11.26 -3.79 -20.29
C GLY A 222 11.04 -4.49 -18.95
N HIS A 223 11.66 -5.64 -18.73
CA HIS A 223 11.55 -6.37 -17.46
C HIS A 223 12.14 -5.58 -16.28
N ILE A 224 13.30 -4.93 -16.44
CA ILE A 224 13.87 -4.11 -15.36
C ILE A 224 12.93 -2.98 -14.95
N LEU A 225 12.38 -2.24 -15.93
CA LEU A 225 11.41 -1.17 -15.67
C LEU A 225 10.11 -1.72 -15.06
N TYR A 226 9.68 -2.90 -15.48
CA TYR A 226 8.52 -3.57 -14.89
C TYR A 226 8.76 -3.96 -13.42
N GLY A 227 9.94 -4.51 -13.10
CA GLY A 227 10.34 -4.78 -11.71
C GLY A 227 10.43 -3.51 -10.86
N TYR A 228 10.91 -2.39 -11.43
CA TYR A 228 10.88 -1.09 -10.77
C TYR A 228 9.46 -0.59 -10.50
N SER A 229 8.53 -0.78 -11.44
CA SER A 229 7.11 -0.50 -11.22
C SER A 229 6.58 -1.29 -10.00
N ALA A 230 6.86 -2.59 -9.92
CA ALA A 230 6.47 -3.40 -8.76
C ALA A 230 7.11 -2.90 -7.46
N TYR A 231 8.39 -2.57 -7.48
CA TYR A 231 9.11 -2.03 -6.31
C TYR A 231 8.52 -0.69 -5.80
N ILE A 232 8.27 0.26 -6.69
CA ILE A 232 7.65 1.56 -6.35
C ILE A 232 6.26 1.34 -5.76
N LEU A 233 5.50 0.42 -6.35
CA LEU A 233 4.17 0.08 -5.86
C LEU A 233 4.22 -0.53 -4.45
N LEU A 234 5.12 -1.50 -4.21
CA LEU A 234 5.32 -2.12 -2.90
C LEU A 234 5.65 -1.06 -1.84
N THR A 235 6.64 -0.21 -2.11
CA THR A 235 7.06 0.83 -1.17
C THR A 235 5.93 1.84 -0.93
N GLY A 236 5.20 2.23 -1.97
CA GLY A 236 4.01 3.07 -1.87
C GLY A 236 2.94 2.51 -0.94
N VAL A 237 2.58 1.24 -1.13
CA VAL A 237 1.59 0.56 -0.31
C VAL A 237 2.07 0.40 1.13
N LEU A 238 3.31 -0.07 1.34
CA LEU A 238 3.86 -0.25 2.68
C LEU A 238 3.91 1.07 3.46
N PHE A 239 4.43 2.14 2.87
CA PHE A 239 4.52 3.43 3.55
C PHE A 239 3.13 4.07 3.75
N GLY A 240 2.22 3.93 2.79
CA GLY A 240 0.84 4.43 2.91
C GLY A 240 0.07 3.72 4.02
N SER A 241 0.07 2.38 4.02
CA SER A 241 -0.61 1.58 5.04
C SER A 241 -0.05 1.81 6.45
N SER A 242 1.28 1.89 6.60
CA SER A 242 1.89 2.16 7.91
C SER A 242 1.56 3.55 8.43
N ARG A 243 1.53 4.59 7.58
CA ARG A 243 1.15 5.95 8.02
C ARG A 243 -0.28 6.01 8.50
N LYS A 244 -1.22 5.49 7.73
CA LYS A 244 -2.64 5.50 8.11
C LYS A 244 -2.88 4.77 9.43
N LEU A 245 -2.21 3.63 9.64
CA LEU A 245 -2.28 2.89 10.90
C LEU A 245 -1.68 3.67 12.07
N MET A 246 -0.53 4.31 11.85
CA MET A 246 0.09 5.18 12.85
C MET A 246 -0.82 6.35 13.21
N ASP A 247 -1.40 7.04 12.24
CA ASP A 247 -2.23 8.23 12.47
C ASP A 247 -3.51 7.88 13.26
N LEU A 248 -4.15 6.75 12.95
CA LEU A 248 -5.28 6.22 13.72
C LEU A 248 -4.87 5.90 15.17
N HIS A 249 -3.73 5.24 15.35
CA HIS A 249 -3.23 4.91 16.69
C HIS A 249 -2.85 6.15 17.49
N TYR A 250 -2.23 7.16 16.85
CA TYR A 250 -1.90 8.44 17.46
C TYR A 250 -3.16 9.21 17.86
N ALA A 251 -4.21 9.18 17.05
CA ALA A 251 -5.49 9.81 17.39
C ALA A 251 -6.12 9.18 18.65
N GLU A 252 -6.18 7.85 18.71
CA GLU A 252 -6.70 7.10 19.86
C GLU A 252 -5.86 7.39 21.13
N LEU A 253 -4.53 7.39 21.01
CA LEU A 253 -3.64 7.67 22.13
C LEU A 253 -3.83 9.10 22.66
N ASN A 254 -3.96 10.08 21.77
CA ASN A 254 -4.22 11.47 22.14
C ASN A 254 -5.58 11.64 22.84
N GLU A 255 -6.60 10.89 22.43
CA GLU A 255 -7.90 10.91 23.09
C GLU A 255 -7.81 10.34 24.51
N LYS A 256 -7.13 9.20 24.70
CA LYS A 256 -6.87 8.62 26.02
C LYS A 256 -6.08 9.56 26.93
N ILE A 257 -5.05 10.23 26.40
CA ILE A 257 -4.28 11.23 27.16
C ILE A 257 -5.19 12.38 27.60
N ARG A 258 -6.06 12.88 26.72
CA ARG A 258 -7.02 13.94 27.07
C ARG A 258 -8.00 13.50 28.15
N GLU A 259 -8.47 12.26 28.08
CA GLU A 259 -9.37 11.71 29.11
C GLU A 259 -8.66 11.55 30.46
N MET A 260 -7.44 11.01 30.47
CA MET A 260 -6.62 10.91 31.68
C MET A 260 -6.35 12.28 32.31
N ASN A 261 -6.05 13.30 31.49
CA ASN A 261 -5.84 14.66 32.00
C ASN A 261 -7.12 15.23 32.62
N ARG A 262 -8.28 15.08 31.99
CA ARG A 262 -9.57 15.52 32.57
C ARG A 262 -9.85 14.83 33.91
N ASN A 263 -9.62 13.53 33.99
CA ASN A 263 -9.82 12.77 35.22
C ASN A 263 -8.83 13.19 36.31
N LEU A 264 -7.57 13.46 35.96
CA LEU A 264 -6.58 13.98 36.90
C LEU A 264 -6.97 15.37 37.40
N GLU A 265 -7.40 16.28 36.51
CA GLU A 265 -7.89 17.61 36.89
C GLU A 265 -9.09 17.53 37.85
N HIS A 266 -10.03 16.63 37.58
CA HIS A 266 -11.18 16.39 38.47
C HIS A 266 -10.73 15.92 39.85
N ARG A 267 -9.87 14.89 39.91
CA ARG A 267 -9.36 14.35 41.18
C ARG A 267 -8.53 15.38 41.94
N VAL A 268 -7.71 16.18 41.26
CA VAL A 268 -6.97 17.28 41.88
C VAL A 268 -7.95 18.27 42.51
N LYS A 269 -8.98 18.69 41.77
CA LYS A 269 -10.01 19.62 42.27
C LYS A 269 -10.75 19.06 43.48
N GLU A 270 -11.17 17.80 43.46
CA GLU A 270 -11.83 17.13 44.59
C GLU A 270 -10.92 17.10 45.82
N ARG A 271 -9.66 16.66 45.65
CA ARG A 271 -8.70 16.57 46.75
C ARG A 271 -8.31 17.93 47.31
N THR A 272 -8.22 18.96 46.47
CA THR A 272 -8.01 20.34 46.92
C THR A 272 -9.20 20.83 47.75
N ALA A 273 -10.43 20.57 47.31
CA ALA A 273 -11.64 20.94 48.07
C ALA A 273 -11.70 20.22 49.44
N GLU A 274 -11.42 18.92 49.48
CA GLU A 274 -11.33 18.13 50.72
C GLU A 274 -10.26 18.69 51.68
N LEU A 275 -9.08 19.02 51.15
CA LEU A 275 -7.99 19.61 51.93
C LEU A 275 -8.35 20.98 52.49
N GLU A 276 -8.99 21.84 51.69
CA GLU A 276 -9.45 23.15 52.15
C GLU A 276 -10.50 23.03 53.25
N GLU A 277 -11.44 22.10 53.12
CA GLU A 277 -12.47 21.85 54.14
C GLU A 277 -11.84 21.34 55.45
N ALA A 278 -10.94 20.35 55.36
CA ALA A 278 -10.20 19.86 56.52
C ALA A 278 -9.37 20.96 57.19
N ASN A 279 -8.74 21.83 56.40
CA ASN A 279 -7.96 22.95 56.91
C ASN A 279 -8.84 24.00 57.59
N ARG A 280 -10.03 24.30 57.03
CA ARG A 280 -11.03 25.18 57.68
C ARG A 280 -11.51 24.59 59.01
N ALA A 281 -11.88 23.31 59.04
CA ALA A 281 -12.31 22.62 60.25
C ALA A 281 -11.22 22.64 61.34
N LYS A 282 -9.96 22.41 60.96
CA LYS A 282 -8.81 22.51 61.86
C LYS A 282 -8.65 23.92 62.44
N SER A 283 -8.74 24.96 61.61
CA SER A 283 -8.64 26.35 62.07
C SER A 283 -9.77 26.71 63.05
N VAL A 284 -11.01 26.28 62.77
CA VAL A 284 -12.16 26.47 63.67
C VAL A 284 -11.95 25.74 65.00
N PHE A 285 -11.51 24.48 64.97
CA PHE A 285 -11.21 23.71 66.17
C PHE A 285 -10.15 24.40 67.03
N LEU A 286 -9.02 24.83 66.44
CA LEU A 286 -7.94 25.51 67.16
C LEU A 286 -8.39 26.84 67.77
N ALA A 287 -9.20 27.62 67.05
CA ALA A 287 -9.76 28.87 67.57
C ALA A 287 -10.70 28.62 68.76
N THR A 288 -11.56 27.60 68.66
CA THR A 288 -12.50 27.20 69.72
C THR A 288 -11.75 26.74 70.97
N ILE A 289 -10.78 25.82 70.82
CA ILE A 289 -9.96 25.35 71.94
C ILE A 289 -9.15 26.49 72.55
N SER A 290 -8.59 27.41 71.75
CA SER A 290 -7.85 28.57 72.28
C SER A 290 -8.76 29.45 73.15
N HIS A 291 -10.01 29.66 72.73
CA HIS A 291 -10.98 30.42 73.51
C HIS A 291 -11.33 29.71 74.82
N GLU A 292 -11.67 28.41 74.75
CA GLU A 292 -12.05 27.62 75.92
C GLU A 292 -10.93 27.40 76.92
N VAL A 293 -9.67 27.36 76.48
CA VAL A 293 -8.50 27.29 77.38
C VAL A 293 -8.19 28.65 78.00
N ARG A 294 -8.37 29.75 77.26
CA ARG A 294 -8.10 31.10 77.76
C ARG A 294 -9.07 31.50 78.89
N THR A 295 -10.32 31.07 78.84
CA THR A 295 -11.33 31.36 79.88
C THR A 295 -10.92 30.91 81.30
N PRO A 296 -10.62 29.62 81.57
CA PRO A 296 -10.16 29.18 82.88
C PRO A 296 -8.77 29.71 83.23
N LEU A 297 -7.86 29.85 82.25
CA LEU A 297 -6.52 30.40 82.49
C LEU A 297 -6.58 31.84 83.02
N ASN A 298 -7.44 32.68 82.44
CA ASN A 298 -7.70 34.03 82.93
C ASN A 298 -8.33 34.03 84.32
N GLY A 299 -9.20 33.07 84.63
CA GLY A 299 -9.75 32.89 85.98
C GLY A 299 -8.66 32.54 87.02
N ILE A 300 -7.76 31.61 86.68
CA ILE A 300 -6.63 31.22 87.54
C ILE A 300 -5.65 32.38 87.72
N LEU A 301 -5.30 33.10 86.65
CA LEU A 301 -4.44 34.29 86.70
C LEU A 301 -5.05 35.39 87.57
N GLY A 302 -6.35 35.67 87.44
CA GLY A 302 -7.05 36.62 88.30
C GLY A 302 -7.03 36.22 89.78
N MET A 303 -7.23 34.94 90.10
CA MET A 303 -7.08 34.44 91.46
C MET A 303 -5.63 34.54 91.97
N ALA A 304 -4.63 34.32 91.11
CA ALA A 304 -3.22 34.40 91.46
C ALA A 304 -2.75 35.86 91.68
N GLU A 305 -3.32 36.84 90.98
CA GLU A 305 -3.04 38.27 91.20
C GLU A 305 -3.56 38.77 92.57
N TYR A 306 -4.61 38.17 93.11
CA TYR A 306 -5.11 38.44 94.47
C TYR A 306 -4.25 37.84 95.59
N LEU A 307 -3.25 36.98 95.25
CA LEU A 307 -2.34 36.34 96.21
C LEU A 307 -0.99 37.08 96.36
N LYS A 308 -0.86 38.29 95.82
CA LYS A 308 0.25 39.23 96.07
C LYS A 308 -0.15 40.30 97.09
#